data_AF-A0A6M7W3K9-F1
#
_entry.id   AF-A0A6M7W3K9-F1
#
_cell.length_a   1.000
_cell.length_b   1.000
_cell.length_c   1.000
_cell.angle_alpha   90.00
_cell.angle_beta   90.00
_cell.angle_gamma   90.00
#
_symmetry.space_group_name_H-M   'P 1'
#
loop_
_entity.id
_entity.type
_entity.pdbx_description
1 polymer ?
#
loop_
_entity_poly.entity_id
_entity_poly.type
_entity_poly.pdbx_seq_one_letter_code
_entity_poly.pdbx_strand_id
1 'polypeptide(L)'
;MTDKLNRFWPLIASAAFAMLLAANAAQSAATQKGARAVTQSDTQTAEQIFADAPDGVDPVVTGPVSTAFKQRQASANCDSAVWPNIPMVCYPD
;
A
#
# COMPACT_ATOMS: atom_id res chain seq x y z
N MET A 1 -38.63 -23.17 -26.93
CA MET A 1 -37.87 -22.09 -27.62
C MET A 1 -36.99 -21.35 -26.59
N THR A 2 -36.31 -22.10 -25.71
CA THR A 2 -35.66 -21.56 -24.49
C THR A 2 -34.21 -22.04 -24.35
N ASP A 3 -33.85 -23.14 -25.02
CA ASP A 3 -32.51 -23.74 -24.99
C ASP A 3 -31.40 -22.86 -25.60
N LYS A 4 -31.73 -22.04 -26.60
CA LYS A 4 -30.75 -21.12 -27.19
C LYS A 4 -30.33 -20.01 -26.23
N LEU A 5 -31.25 -19.52 -25.38
CA LEU A 5 -30.97 -18.41 -24.48
C LEU A 5 -30.04 -18.85 -23.33
N ASN A 6 -30.19 -20.08 -22.84
CA ASN A 6 -29.36 -20.64 -21.77
C ASN A 6 -27.92 -20.98 -22.24
N ARG A 7 -27.74 -21.23 -23.55
CA ARG A 7 -26.43 -21.49 -24.17
C ARG A 7 -25.54 -20.23 -24.20
N PHE A 8 -26.13 -19.04 -24.34
CA PHE A 8 -25.39 -17.78 -24.46
C PHE A 8 -25.24 -17.02 -23.14
N TRP A 9 -26.00 -17.40 -22.11
CA TRP A 9 -25.93 -16.82 -20.77
C TRP A 9 -24.51 -16.75 -20.17
N PRO A 10 -23.64 -17.79 -20.24
CA PRO A 10 -22.29 -17.70 -19.68
C PRO A 10 -21.39 -16.69 -20.43
N LEU A 11 -21.63 -16.47 -21.74
CA LEU A 11 -20.88 -15.49 -22.53
C LEU A 11 -21.28 -14.05 -22.17
N ILE A 12 -22.59 -13.84 -21.97
CA ILE A 12 -23.12 -12.53 -21.52
C ILE A 12 -22.60 -12.21 -20.11
N ALA A 13 -22.61 -13.18 -19.20
CA ALA A 13 -22.09 -13.02 -17.84
C ALA A 13 -20.59 -12.66 -17.85
N SER A 14 -19.80 -13.34 -18.69
CA SER A 14 -18.36 -13.07 -18.83
C SER A 14 -18.08 -11.67 -19.38
N ALA A 15 -18.86 -11.22 -20.37
CA ALA A 15 -18.71 -9.89 -20.96
C ALA A 15 -19.08 -8.78 -19.95
N ALA A 16 -20.17 -8.95 -19.20
CA ALA A 16 -20.56 -8.01 -18.15
C ALA A 16 -19.51 -7.93 -17.03
N PHE A 17 -18.93 -9.07 -16.63
CA PHE A 17 -17.87 -9.11 -15.64
C PHE A 17 -16.61 -8.37 -16.13
N ALA A 18 -16.18 -8.60 -17.37
CA ALA A 18 -15.03 -7.89 -17.95
C ALA A 18 -15.25 -6.36 -18.00
N MET A 19 -16.45 -5.90 -18.33
CA MET A 19 -16.80 -4.47 -18.29
C MET A 19 -16.75 -3.89 -16.86
N LEU A 20 -17.22 -4.63 -15.86
CA LEU A 20 -17.16 -4.20 -14.46
C LEU A 20 -15.71 -4.10 -13.96
N LEU A 21 -14.82 -5.03 -14.34
CA LEU A 21 -13.40 -4.98 -13.99
C LEU A 21 -12.71 -3.75 -14.61
N ALA A 22 -12.99 -3.44 -15.88
CA ALA A 22 -12.39 -2.29 -16.55
C ALA A 22 -12.84 -0.95 -15.95
N ALA A 23 -14.10 -0.83 -15.51
CA ALA A 23 -14.63 0.38 -14.89
C ALA A 23 -14.01 0.67 -13.51
N ASN A 24 -13.71 -0.37 -12.73
CA ASN A 24 -13.11 -0.22 -11.39
C ASN A 24 -11.58 -0.03 -11.39
N ALA A 25 -10.90 -0.12 -12.53
CA ALA A 25 -9.45 0.06 -12.61
C ALA A 25 -8.98 1.51 -12.33
N ALA A 26 -9.86 2.51 -12.45
CA ALA A 26 -9.52 3.92 -12.26
C ALA A 26 -9.13 4.30 -10.81
N GLN A 27 -9.54 3.50 -9.81
CA GLN A 27 -9.26 3.79 -8.40
C GLN A 27 -7.84 3.38 -7.96
N SER A 28 -7.12 2.63 -8.79
CA SER A 28 -5.78 2.11 -8.46
C SER A 28 -4.64 3.13 -8.61
N ALA A 29 -4.90 4.34 -9.11
CA ALA A 29 -3.88 5.38 -9.24
C ALA A 29 -3.43 5.97 -7.88
N ALA A 30 -4.30 5.98 -6.87
CA ALA A 30 -3.95 6.38 -5.51
C ALA A 30 -2.98 5.38 -4.84
N THR A 31 -3.15 4.09 -5.12
CA THR A 31 -2.21 3.02 -4.70
C THR A 31 -0.83 3.20 -5.34
N GLN A 32 -0.75 3.58 -6.62
CA GLN A 32 0.53 3.78 -7.29
C GLN A 32 1.33 4.95 -6.74
N LYS A 33 0.67 6.06 -6.34
CA LYS A 33 1.38 7.20 -5.73
C LYS A 33 2.00 6.82 -4.39
N GLY A 34 1.28 6.04 -3.57
CA GLY A 34 1.83 5.47 -2.33
C GLY A 34 2.97 4.49 -2.59
N ALA A 35 2.83 3.59 -3.57
CA ALA A 35 3.88 2.62 -3.92
C ALA A 35 5.15 3.26 -4.48
N ARG A 36 5.04 4.34 -5.27
CA ARG A 36 6.19 5.06 -5.81
C ARG A 36 6.96 5.83 -4.74
N ALA A 37 6.27 6.40 -3.75
CA ALA A 37 6.93 7.02 -2.60
C ALA A 37 7.72 5.97 -1.79
N VAL A 38 7.13 4.77 -1.58
CA VAL A 38 7.77 3.65 -0.88
C VAL A 38 9.10 3.24 -1.53
N THR A 39 9.17 3.15 -2.86
CA THR A 39 10.43 2.75 -3.53
C THR A 39 11.55 3.78 -3.38
N GLN A 40 11.22 5.06 -3.17
CA GLN A 40 12.22 6.12 -3.00
C GLN A 40 12.74 6.19 -1.55
N SER A 41 11.90 5.89 -0.56
CA SER A 41 12.28 5.93 0.86
C SER A 41 13.14 4.72 1.30
N ASP A 42 13.11 3.61 0.57
CA ASP A 42 13.87 2.38 0.91
C ASP A 42 15.39 2.47 0.69
N THR A 43 15.89 3.50 0.01
CA THR A 43 17.34 3.58 -0.31
C THR A 43 18.16 4.20 0.83
N GLN A 44 17.54 5.00 1.69
CA GLN A 44 18.22 5.71 2.78
C GLN A 44 17.82 5.10 4.13
N THR A 45 18.78 4.80 5.00
CA THR A 45 18.50 4.25 6.34
C THR A 45 18.09 5.36 7.32
N ALA A 46 17.31 5.02 8.35
CA ALA A 46 16.93 5.96 9.40
C ALA A 46 18.15 6.64 10.05
N GLU A 47 19.23 5.90 10.29
CA GLU A 47 20.48 6.44 10.84
C GLU A 47 21.13 7.49 9.93
N GLN A 48 20.97 7.39 8.60
CA GLN A 48 21.50 8.39 7.67
C GLN A 48 20.63 9.65 7.64
N ILE A 49 19.33 9.51 7.86
CA ILE A 49 18.38 10.65 7.88
C ILE A 49 18.51 11.42 9.20
N PHE A 50 18.58 10.70 10.32
CA PHE A 50 18.65 11.26 11.67
C PHE A 50 20.08 11.13 12.25
N ALA A 51 21.08 11.53 11.46
CA ALA A 51 22.49 11.43 11.84
C ALA A 51 22.87 12.33 13.04
N ASP A 52 22.02 13.29 13.39
CA ASP A 52 22.13 14.17 14.55
C ASP A 52 21.55 13.57 15.85
N ALA A 53 20.90 12.41 15.77
CA ALA A 53 20.30 11.70 16.88
C ALA A 53 21.11 10.42 17.23
N PRO A 54 22.19 10.52 18.03
CA PRO A 54 23.03 9.38 18.38
C PRO A 54 22.29 8.30 19.19
N ASP A 55 21.27 8.71 19.96
CA ASP A 55 20.41 7.81 20.74
C ASP A 55 19.18 7.32 19.94
N GLY A 56 19.04 7.78 18.69
CA GLY A 56 18.00 7.37 17.77
C GLY A 56 16.66 8.10 17.88
N VAL A 57 15.78 7.80 16.94
CA VAL A 57 14.43 8.35 16.83
C VAL A 57 13.41 7.22 16.74
N ASP A 58 12.44 7.20 17.66
CA ASP A 58 11.36 6.20 17.65
C ASP A 58 10.28 6.58 16.60
N PRO A 59 9.89 5.65 15.69
CA PRO A 59 8.80 5.87 14.72
C PRO A 59 7.38 5.92 15.34
N VAL A 60 7.23 5.96 16.67
CA VAL A 60 5.92 6.11 17.33
C VAL A 60 5.25 7.45 16.97
N VAL A 61 4.07 7.36 16.36
CA VAL A 61 3.24 8.54 16.02
C VAL A 61 2.13 8.70 17.06
N THR A 62 2.10 9.83 17.76
CA THR A 62 1.10 10.16 18.79
C THR A 62 -0.17 10.80 18.23
N GLY A 63 -0.17 11.21 16.96
CA GLY A 63 -1.29 11.83 16.26
C GLY A 63 -2.12 10.87 15.39
N PRO A 64 -3.25 11.34 14.82
CA PRO A 64 -4.03 10.55 13.88
C PRO A 64 -3.22 10.30 12.59
N VAL A 65 -3.14 9.04 12.20
CA VAL A 65 -2.49 8.62 10.94
C VAL A 65 -3.50 7.94 10.02
N SER A 66 -3.24 8.04 8.71
CA SER A 66 -4.07 7.38 7.70
C SER A 66 -4.05 5.85 7.85
N THR A 67 -5.11 5.19 7.41
CA THR A 67 -5.19 3.71 7.38
C THR A 67 -4.09 3.10 6.50
N ALA A 68 -3.79 3.74 5.38
CA ALA A 68 -2.71 3.32 4.49
C ALA A 68 -1.34 3.33 5.19
N PHE A 69 -1.05 4.34 6.02
CA PHE A 69 0.19 4.40 6.78
C PHE A 69 0.27 3.29 7.82
N LYS A 70 -0.81 3.04 8.58
CA LYS A 70 -0.86 1.92 9.55
C LYS A 70 -0.59 0.58 8.87
N GLN A 71 -1.17 0.37 7.69
CA GLN A 71 -0.97 -0.86 6.92
C GLN A 71 0.50 -1.01 6.47
N ARG A 72 1.15 0.09 6.09
CA ARG A 72 2.57 0.08 5.77
C ARG A 72 3.43 -0.28 6.99
N GLN A 73 3.18 0.35 8.13
CA GLN A 73 3.90 0.05 9.37
C GLN A 73 3.79 -1.42 9.76
N ALA A 74 2.58 -1.98 9.69
CA ALA A 74 2.35 -3.41 9.95
C ALA A 74 3.08 -4.31 8.94
N SER A 75 3.06 -3.96 7.65
CA SER A 75 3.76 -4.76 6.62
C SER A 75 5.28 -4.75 6.76
N ALA A 76 5.83 -3.72 7.41
CA ALA A 76 7.26 -3.55 7.65
C ALA A 76 7.71 -3.99 9.05
N ASN A 77 6.80 -4.55 9.88
CA ASN A 77 7.06 -4.97 11.27
C ASN A 77 7.67 -3.85 12.14
N CYS A 78 7.21 -2.61 11.93
CA CYS A 78 7.74 -1.42 12.61
C CYS A 78 7.60 -1.48 14.14
N ASP A 79 6.65 -2.26 14.67
CA ASP A 79 6.46 -2.49 16.10
C ASP A 79 7.63 -3.23 16.77
N SER A 80 8.38 -4.00 15.97
CA SER A 80 9.54 -4.78 16.42
C SER A 80 10.88 -4.19 16.00
N ALA A 81 10.86 -3.10 15.21
CA ALA A 81 12.06 -2.47 14.70
C ALA A 81 12.80 -1.75 15.84
N VAL A 82 14.13 -1.91 15.88
CA VAL A 82 14.98 -1.31 16.91
C VAL A 82 16.04 -0.47 16.24
N TRP A 83 16.26 0.74 16.76
CA TRP A 83 17.31 1.63 16.31
C TRP A 83 18.67 0.92 16.29
N PRO A 84 19.49 1.07 15.24
CA PRO A 84 19.29 1.92 14.05
C PRO A 84 18.63 1.24 12.86
N ASN A 85 18.21 0.00 13.02
CA ASN A 85 17.65 -0.85 11.96
C ASN A 85 16.15 -0.63 11.79
N ILE A 86 15.73 0.63 11.74
CA ILE A 86 14.33 1.01 11.54
C ILE A 86 14.14 1.38 10.06
N PRO A 87 13.26 0.68 9.32
CA PRO A 87 12.94 1.05 7.95
C PRO A 87 12.34 2.45 7.86
N MET A 88 12.70 3.21 6.82
CA MET A 88 12.17 4.58 6.66
C MET A 88 10.65 4.64 6.49
N VAL A 89 10.05 3.56 5.98
CA VAL A 89 8.58 3.43 5.87
C VAL A 89 7.86 3.45 7.24
N CYS A 90 8.59 3.24 8.34
CA CYS A 90 8.04 3.33 9.69
C CYS A 90 7.80 4.77 10.14
N TYR A 91 8.48 5.74 9.54
CA TYR A 91 8.31 7.16 9.84
C TYR A 91 7.23 7.77 8.94
N PRO A 92 6.40 8.67 9.48
CA PRO A 92 5.50 9.47 8.65
C PRO A 92 6.34 10.38 7.72
N ASP A 93 5.83 10.61 6.51
CA ASP A 93 6.39 11.60 5.56
C ASP A 93 6.23 13.04 6.08
#